data_AF-A0A1D6LIV3-F1
#
_entry.id   AF-A0A1D6LIV3-F1
#
_cell.length_a   1.000
_cell.length_b   1.000
_cell.length_c   1.000
_cell.angle_alpha   90.00
_cell.angle_beta   90.00
_cell.angle_gamma   90.00
#
_symmetry.space_group_name_H-M   'P 1'
#
loop_
_entity.id
_entity.type
_entity.pdbx_description
1 polymer ?
#
loop_
_entity_poly.entity_id
_entity_poly.type
_entity_poly.pdbx_seq_one_letter_code
_entity_poly.pdbx_strand_id
1 'polypeptide(L)'
;MPTVSVGRDRLLAAIGRTYTQEEFEALCFEFGIELDDVTTEKAIIRKEKHLEDDSEVDEDDEVIYKIEVAANRYDLLCLEGLARALRVFTGTEASPVFQVSSIPRGSMLQMHVKPETSKIRPYIVCAVLRGVTFDEARYNSFIDLQDKLHQNICRKRTLVAIGTHDLDTLQGPFSYEALPPNEINFVPLKQEKSFRADKLMEFYKSDMKLKKFLHIIENSPVYPVIYDSNRTVLSLPPIINGAHSAITLATRNVFIECTATDLTKANIVLNTMGYHVL
;
A
#
# COMPACT_ATOMS: atom_id res chain seq x y z
N MET A 1 -18.09 6.73 4.36
CA MET A 1 -17.45 6.40 3.06
C MET A 1 -15.99 6.00 3.36
N PRO A 2 -15.02 5.83 2.43
CA PRO A 2 -13.63 5.75 2.86
C PRO A 2 -13.22 7.01 3.62
N THR A 3 -12.69 6.85 4.83
CA THR A 3 -12.20 7.95 5.65
C THR A 3 -10.67 7.95 5.62
N VAL A 4 -10.09 9.14 5.46
CA VAL A 4 -8.65 9.37 5.38
C VAL A 4 -8.25 10.26 6.54
N SER A 5 -7.50 9.69 7.49
CA SER A 5 -6.93 10.42 8.63
C SER A 5 -5.60 11.04 8.23
N VAL A 6 -5.47 12.37 8.32
CA VAL A 6 -4.25 13.11 7.96
C VAL A 6 -3.94 14.18 9.00
N GLY A 7 -2.66 14.39 9.28
CA GLY A 7 -2.22 15.49 10.13
C GLY A 7 -2.56 16.84 9.50
N ARG A 8 -3.27 17.69 10.23
CA ARG A 8 -3.72 19.01 9.78
C ARG A 8 -2.54 19.82 9.26
N ASP A 9 -1.52 20.03 10.09
CA ASP A 9 -0.42 20.93 9.76
C ASP A 9 0.38 20.43 8.57
N ARG A 10 0.54 19.11 8.44
CA ARG A 10 1.16 18.47 7.27
C ARG A 10 0.32 18.64 6.01
N LEU A 11 -0.99 18.47 6.10
CA LEU A 11 -1.90 18.66 4.96
C LEU A 11 -1.88 20.11 4.49
N LEU A 12 -2.01 21.06 5.41
CA LEU A 12 -1.99 22.50 5.10
C LEU A 12 -0.65 22.93 4.52
N ALA A 13 0.46 22.43 5.08
CA ALA A 13 1.80 22.65 4.54
C ALA A 13 1.93 22.07 3.12
N ALA A 14 1.38 20.87 2.86
CA ALA A 14 1.39 20.26 1.54
C ALA A 14 0.51 21.02 0.54
N ILE A 15 -0.61 21.61 0.96
CA ILE A 15 -1.44 22.49 0.12
C ILE A 15 -0.71 23.81 -0.17
N GLY A 16 0.16 24.25 0.73
CA GLY A 16 0.90 25.51 0.63
C GLY A 16 0.11 26.72 1.10
N ARG A 17 -1.00 26.51 1.83
CA ARG A 17 -1.84 27.56 2.41
C ARG A 17 -2.39 27.10 3.75
N THR A 18 -2.39 28.02 4.71
CA THR A 18 -3.06 27.85 6.00
C THR A 18 -4.54 28.19 5.84
N TYR A 19 -5.40 27.37 6.42
CA TYR A 19 -6.85 27.56 6.47
C TYR A 19 -7.30 27.55 7.93
N THR A 20 -8.31 28.34 8.26
CA THR A 20 -9.11 28.05 9.47
C THR A 20 -9.93 26.78 9.24
N GLN A 21 -10.46 26.19 10.31
CA GLN A 21 -11.30 25.00 10.19
C GLN A 21 -12.54 25.29 9.31
N GLU A 22 -13.22 26.41 9.53
CA GLU A 22 -14.40 26.82 8.73
C GLU A 22 -14.06 27.01 7.24
N GLU A 23 -12.91 27.64 6.93
CA GLU A 23 -12.46 27.80 5.56
C GLU A 23 -12.12 26.45 4.91
N PHE A 24 -11.53 25.52 5.66
CA PHE A 24 -11.21 24.19 5.17
C PHE A 24 -12.46 23.33 4.97
N GLU A 25 -13.45 23.42 5.86
CA GLU A 25 -14.76 22.78 5.70
C GLU A 25 -15.48 23.28 4.44
N ALA A 26 -15.47 24.59 4.19
CA ALA A 26 -16.01 25.17 2.97
C ALA A 26 -15.29 24.65 1.71
N LEU A 27 -13.95 24.58 1.74
CA LEU A 27 -13.15 24.02 0.63
C LEU A 27 -13.48 22.55 0.38
N CYS A 28 -13.59 21.75 1.45
CA CYS A 28 -13.99 20.35 1.36
C CYS A 28 -15.35 20.21 0.67
N PHE A 29 -16.34 21.00 1.12
CA PHE A 29 -17.68 21.01 0.56
C PHE A 29 -17.70 21.40 -0.93
N GLU A 30 -16.98 22.45 -1.32
CA GLU A 30 -16.86 22.87 -2.73
C GLU A 30 -16.21 21.79 -3.61
N PHE A 31 -15.22 21.07 -3.08
CA PHE A 31 -14.55 19.99 -3.80
C PHE A 31 -15.38 18.69 -3.84
N GLY A 32 -16.33 18.51 -2.92
CA GLY A 32 -17.16 17.31 -2.79
C GLY A 32 -16.57 16.23 -1.88
N ILE A 33 -15.82 16.64 -0.86
CA ILE A 33 -15.36 15.80 0.27
C ILE A 33 -15.88 16.39 1.59
N GLU A 34 -15.80 15.64 2.68
CA GLU A 34 -16.34 16.07 3.97
C GLU A 34 -15.29 15.95 5.07
N LEU A 35 -15.11 17.00 5.87
CA LEU A 35 -14.37 16.92 7.12
C LEU A 35 -15.31 16.36 8.19
N ASP A 36 -15.19 15.06 8.46
CA ASP A 36 -16.10 14.30 9.33
C ASP A 36 -15.79 14.54 10.82
N ASP A 37 -14.51 14.58 11.18
CA ASP A 37 -14.07 14.73 12.56
C ASP A 37 -12.68 15.37 12.65
N VAL A 38 -12.45 16.08 13.76
CA VAL A 38 -11.16 16.68 14.12
C VAL A 38 -10.77 16.12 15.48
N THR A 39 -9.67 15.38 15.50
CA THR A 39 -9.18 14.68 16.70
C THR A 39 -7.68 14.92 16.88
N THR A 40 -7.06 14.34 17.91
CA THR A 40 -5.61 14.38 18.10
C THR A 40 -5.03 12.97 18.05
N GLU A 41 -3.74 12.86 17.74
CA GLU A 41 -3.05 11.55 17.70
C GLU A 41 -3.18 10.80 19.04
N LYS A 42 -3.04 11.49 20.17
CA LYS A 42 -3.23 10.89 21.50
C LYS A 42 -4.66 10.41 21.72
N ALA A 43 -5.68 11.15 21.29
CA ALA A 43 -7.07 10.73 21.41
C ALA A 43 -7.35 9.44 20.60
N ILE A 44 -6.76 9.32 19.40
CA ILE A 44 -6.85 8.09 18.59
C ILE A 44 -6.19 6.91 19.32
N ILE A 45 -4.95 7.07 19.79
CA ILE A 45 -4.20 6.01 20.48
C ILE A 45 -4.93 5.55 21.77
N ARG A 46 -5.49 6.49 22.54
CA ARG A 46 -6.25 6.18 23.77
C ARG A 46 -7.52 5.40 23.45
N LYS A 47 -8.25 5.80 22.40
CA LYS A 47 -9.46 5.10 21.93
C LYS A 47 -9.15 3.70 21.42
N GLU A 48 -8.07 3.53 20.65
CA GLU A 48 -7.62 2.21 20.20
C GLU A 48 -7.20 1.30 21.37
N LYS A 49 -6.62 1.87 22.43
CA LYS A 49 -6.20 1.15 23.65
C LYS A 49 -7.29 0.99 24.72
N HIS A 50 -8.51 1.49 24.47
CA HIS A 50 -9.65 1.44 25.42
C HIS A 50 -9.32 2.07 26.78
N LEU A 51 -8.59 3.19 26.78
CA LEU A 51 -8.29 4.00 27.97
C LEU A 51 -9.36 5.10 28.11
N GLU A 52 -9.76 5.43 29.35
CA GLU A 52 -10.75 6.48 29.63
C GLU A 52 -10.21 7.89 29.31
N ASP A 53 -11.13 8.78 28.93
CA ASP A 53 -10.86 10.11 28.40
C ASP A 53 -10.68 11.11 29.55
N ASP A 54 -9.44 11.54 29.81
CA ASP A 54 -9.16 12.67 30.70
C ASP A 54 -8.69 13.85 29.84
N SER A 55 -9.45 14.93 29.92
CA SER A 55 -9.51 16.05 28.99
C SER A 55 -8.38 17.05 29.21
N GLU A 56 -7.15 16.70 28.84
CA GLU A 56 -6.08 17.68 28.64
C GLU A 56 -5.44 17.44 27.27
N VAL A 57 -5.68 18.40 26.37
CA VAL A 57 -4.97 18.52 25.09
C VAL A 57 -3.62 19.16 25.42
N ASP A 58 -2.55 18.37 25.43
CA ASP A 58 -1.20 18.91 25.51
C ASP A 58 -0.92 19.78 24.27
N GLU A 59 -0.20 20.90 24.43
CA GLU A 59 0.17 21.80 23.30
C GLU A 59 0.98 21.12 22.18
N ASP A 60 1.51 19.92 22.43
CA ASP A 60 2.37 19.15 21.51
C ASP A 60 1.60 18.06 20.72
N ASP A 61 0.26 18.03 20.80
CA ASP A 61 -0.57 17.02 20.12
C ASP A 61 -0.84 17.38 18.66
N GLU A 62 -0.38 16.51 17.73
CA GLU A 62 -0.70 16.65 16.30
C GLU A 62 -2.22 16.51 16.08
N VAL A 63 -2.83 17.56 15.52
CA VAL A 63 -4.24 17.59 15.16
C VAL A 63 -4.45 16.77 13.89
N ILE A 64 -5.40 15.85 13.92
CA ILE A 64 -5.75 14.92 12.84
C ILE A 64 -7.11 15.28 12.26
N TYR A 65 -7.16 15.49 10.96
CA TYR A 65 -8.39 15.60 10.18
C TYR A 65 -8.81 14.24 9.66
N LYS A 66 -10.06 13.86 9.92
CA LYS A 66 -10.71 12.71 9.30
C LYS A 66 -11.57 13.20 8.15
N ILE A 67 -11.13 12.89 6.94
CA ILE A 67 -11.78 13.37 5.71
C ILE A 67 -12.48 12.19 5.04
N GLU A 68 -13.79 12.27 4.86
CA GLU A 68 -14.53 11.31 4.04
C GLU A 68 -14.39 11.66 2.55
N VAL A 69 -14.02 10.64 1.76
CA VAL A 69 -13.84 10.76 0.32
C VAL A 69 -14.74 9.80 -0.43
N ALA A 70 -15.08 10.12 -1.68
CA ALA A 70 -15.89 9.25 -2.52
C ALA A 70 -15.20 7.91 -2.81
N ALA A 71 -15.95 6.80 -2.74
CA ALA A 71 -15.38 5.45 -2.85
C ALA A 71 -14.74 5.12 -4.21
N ASN A 72 -15.03 5.90 -5.24
CA ASN A 72 -14.48 5.80 -6.59
C ASN A 72 -13.24 6.69 -6.82
N ARG A 73 -12.85 7.54 -5.85
CA ARG A 73 -11.71 8.44 -5.93
C ARG A 73 -10.50 7.88 -5.19
N TYR A 74 -9.90 6.84 -5.77
CA TYR A 74 -8.73 6.15 -5.19
C TYR A 74 -7.50 7.06 -5.05
N ASP A 75 -7.45 8.11 -5.86
CA ASP A 75 -6.42 9.15 -5.83
C ASP A 75 -6.49 10.03 -4.58
N LEU A 76 -7.57 9.97 -3.79
CA LEU A 76 -7.75 10.76 -2.57
C LEU A 76 -7.48 9.96 -1.29
N LEU A 77 -6.97 8.73 -1.38
CA LEU A 77 -6.82 7.84 -0.23
C LEU A 77 -5.58 8.13 0.64
N CYS A 78 -4.74 9.08 0.25
CA CYS A 78 -3.51 9.49 0.95
C CYS A 78 -3.40 11.02 1.01
N LEU A 79 -2.50 11.51 1.88
CA LEU A 79 -2.25 12.94 2.06
C LEU A 79 -1.76 13.59 0.77
N GLU A 80 -0.82 12.96 0.07
CA GLU A 80 -0.22 13.45 -1.17
C GLU A 80 -1.28 13.63 -2.27
N GLY A 81 -2.20 12.67 -2.35
CA GLY A 81 -3.32 12.70 -3.27
C GLY A 81 -4.34 13.79 -2.97
N LEU A 82 -4.76 13.91 -1.71
CA LEU A 82 -5.65 14.98 -1.24
C LEU A 82 -5.06 16.36 -1.49
N ALA A 83 -3.84 16.60 -1.02
CA ALA A 83 -3.18 17.88 -1.15
C ALA A 83 -3.04 18.28 -2.62
N ARG A 84 -2.60 17.35 -3.49
CA ARG A 84 -2.47 17.60 -4.93
C ARG A 84 -3.81 17.89 -5.59
N ALA A 85 -4.85 17.13 -5.26
CA ALA A 85 -6.17 17.34 -5.84
C ALA A 85 -6.75 18.71 -5.45
N LEU A 86 -6.58 19.13 -4.18
CA LEU A 86 -6.99 20.44 -3.71
C LEU A 86 -6.17 21.57 -4.34
N ARG A 87 -4.86 21.40 -4.54
CA ARG A 87 -4.03 22.39 -5.25
C ARG A 87 -4.46 22.58 -6.71
N VAL A 88 -4.76 21.47 -7.41
CA VAL A 88 -5.27 21.53 -8.78
C VAL A 88 -6.66 22.18 -8.84
N PHE A 89 -7.54 21.83 -7.90
CA PHE A 89 -8.89 22.40 -7.83
C PHE A 89 -8.89 23.92 -7.58
N THR A 90 -8.02 24.38 -6.67
CA THR A 90 -7.85 25.80 -6.34
C THR A 90 -7.06 26.58 -7.40
N GLY A 91 -6.52 25.91 -8.42
CA GLY A 91 -5.72 26.51 -9.49
C GLY A 91 -4.31 26.92 -9.06
N THR A 92 -3.82 26.43 -7.92
CA THR A 92 -2.45 26.70 -7.44
C THR A 92 -1.40 25.82 -8.12
N GLU A 93 -1.82 24.66 -8.64
CA GLU A 93 -0.96 23.74 -9.41
C GLU A 93 -1.69 23.31 -10.69
N ALA A 94 -0.97 23.13 -11.79
CA ALA A 94 -1.52 22.49 -12.98
C ALA A 94 -1.68 20.97 -12.76
N SER A 95 -2.56 20.33 -13.51
CA SER A 95 -2.69 18.87 -13.43
C SER A 95 -1.37 18.18 -13.79
N PRO A 96 -0.85 17.28 -12.95
CA PRO A 96 0.42 16.60 -13.20
C PRO A 96 0.33 15.69 -14.43
N VAL A 97 1.42 15.61 -15.19
CA VAL A 97 1.56 14.67 -16.29
C VAL A 97 2.53 13.56 -15.88
N PHE A 98 2.01 12.35 -15.65
CA PHE A 98 2.84 11.20 -15.34
C PHE A 98 3.39 10.59 -16.62
N GLN A 99 4.71 10.42 -16.66
CA GLN A 99 5.40 9.78 -17.77
C GLN A 99 6.20 8.59 -17.27
N VAL A 100 6.15 7.49 -18.02
CA VAL A 100 7.02 6.34 -17.77
C VAL A 100 8.37 6.63 -18.42
N SER A 101 9.44 6.56 -17.64
CA SER A 101 10.80 6.74 -18.15
C SER A 101 11.10 5.75 -19.27
N SER A 102 11.63 6.25 -20.39
CA SER A 102 12.04 5.41 -21.51
C SER A 102 13.36 4.72 -21.16
N ILE A 103 13.33 3.39 -21.07
CA ILE A 103 14.49 2.55 -20.76
C ILE A 103 14.73 1.60 -21.94
N PRO A 104 15.99 1.35 -22.36
CA PRO A 104 16.27 0.36 -23.39
C PRO A 104 15.70 -1.02 -23.02
N ARG A 105 15.14 -1.74 -24.00
CA ARG A 105 14.50 -3.06 -23.75
C ARG A 105 15.44 -4.04 -23.05
N GLY A 106 16.75 -4.00 -23.34
CA GLY A 106 17.75 -4.88 -22.71
C GLY A 106 18.00 -4.59 -21.22
N SER A 107 17.60 -3.42 -20.72
CA SER A 107 17.74 -3.02 -19.31
C SER A 107 16.40 -3.08 -18.56
N MET A 108 15.32 -3.47 -19.23
CA MET A 108 13.99 -3.61 -18.63
C MET A 108 13.96 -4.89 -17.79
N LEU A 109 13.58 -4.74 -16.52
CA LEU A 109 13.35 -5.89 -15.64
C LEU A 109 12.18 -6.72 -16.17
N GLN A 110 12.32 -8.04 -16.11
CA GLN A 110 11.35 -8.98 -16.65
C GLN A 110 10.68 -9.77 -15.53
N MET A 111 9.38 -9.99 -15.66
CA MET A 111 8.58 -10.88 -14.82
C MET A 111 8.04 -12.01 -15.70
N HIS A 112 8.51 -13.23 -15.46
CA HIS A 112 8.07 -14.41 -16.20
C HIS A 112 6.90 -15.08 -15.49
N VAL A 113 5.73 -15.05 -16.11
CA VAL A 113 4.51 -15.68 -15.57
C VAL A 113 4.45 -17.14 -16.01
N LYS A 114 4.37 -18.06 -15.05
CA LYS A 114 4.24 -19.49 -15.35
C LYS A 114 2.78 -19.91 -15.52
N PRO A 115 2.46 -20.90 -16.38
CA PRO A 115 1.07 -21.28 -16.67
C PRO A 115 0.25 -21.72 -15.46
N GLU A 116 0.89 -22.30 -14.44
CA GLU A 116 0.24 -22.83 -13.23
C GLU A 116 -0.48 -21.75 -12.43
N THR A 117 -0.03 -20.49 -12.54
CA THR A 117 -0.65 -19.32 -11.90
C THR A 117 -2.12 -19.14 -12.31
N SER A 118 -2.49 -19.57 -13.52
CA SER A 118 -3.86 -19.48 -14.03
C SER A 118 -4.87 -20.29 -13.21
N LYS A 119 -4.42 -21.28 -12.44
CA LYS A 119 -5.28 -22.11 -11.59
C LYS A 119 -5.78 -21.39 -10.33
N ILE A 120 -5.13 -20.29 -9.94
CA ILE A 120 -5.45 -19.58 -8.70
C ILE A 120 -5.55 -18.06 -8.89
N ARG A 121 -4.55 -17.45 -9.52
CA ARG A 121 -4.40 -16.00 -9.61
C ARG A 121 -3.62 -15.66 -10.90
N PRO A 122 -4.33 -15.51 -12.03
CA PRO A 122 -3.73 -15.54 -13.37
C PRO A 122 -2.87 -14.33 -13.73
N TYR A 123 -3.06 -13.18 -13.08
CA TYR A 123 -2.46 -11.93 -13.52
C TYR A 123 -1.42 -11.42 -12.53
N ILE A 124 -0.37 -10.81 -13.06
CA ILE A 124 0.58 -10.00 -12.32
C ILE A 124 0.97 -8.79 -13.20
N VAL A 125 1.02 -7.62 -12.57
CA VAL A 125 1.54 -6.39 -13.18
C VAL A 125 2.56 -5.78 -12.24
N CYS A 126 3.62 -5.18 -12.79
CA CYS A 126 4.74 -4.68 -12.01
C CYS A 126 5.16 -3.28 -12.45
N ALA A 127 5.70 -2.50 -11.52
CA ALA A 127 6.34 -1.22 -11.78
C ALA A 127 7.57 -1.04 -10.88
N VAL A 128 8.43 -0.10 -11.25
CA VAL A 128 9.57 0.32 -10.43
C VAL A 128 9.51 1.82 -10.24
N LEU A 129 9.64 2.25 -8.99
CA LEU A 129 9.89 3.63 -8.61
C LEU A 129 11.37 3.77 -8.26
N ARG A 130 12.07 4.69 -8.94
CA ARG A 130 13.51 4.93 -8.72
C ARG A 130 13.74 6.28 -8.08
N GLY A 131 14.69 6.35 -7.16
CA GLY A 131 15.08 7.59 -6.49
C GLY A 131 14.05 8.09 -5.48
N VAL A 132 13.26 7.20 -4.90
CA VAL A 132 12.29 7.54 -3.85
C VAL A 132 13.06 7.96 -2.60
N THR A 133 12.59 9.03 -1.94
CA THR A 133 13.15 9.47 -0.65
C THR A 133 12.08 9.36 0.42
N PHE A 134 12.22 8.34 1.27
CA PHE A 134 11.37 8.14 2.43
C PHE A 134 11.88 8.94 3.63
N ASP A 135 10.99 9.73 4.21
CA ASP A 135 10.98 10.06 5.63
C ASP A 135 9.92 9.19 6.32
N GLU A 136 9.81 9.30 7.64
CA GLU A 136 8.85 8.51 8.42
C GLU A 136 7.39 8.79 8.02
N ALA A 137 7.06 10.04 7.70
CA ALA A 137 5.70 10.44 7.34
C ALA A 137 5.30 9.86 5.97
N ARG A 138 6.15 9.99 4.96
CA ARG A 138 5.96 9.44 3.61
C ARG A 138 5.95 7.91 3.62
N TYR A 139 6.82 7.29 4.41
CA TYR A 139 6.82 5.84 4.57
C TYR A 139 5.48 5.36 5.15
N ASN A 140 5.01 6.00 6.22
CA ASN A 140 3.72 5.67 6.82
C ASN A 140 2.55 5.93 5.86
N SER A 141 2.56 7.06 5.13
CA SER A 141 1.56 7.36 4.10
C SER A 141 1.54 6.31 2.97
N PHE A 142 2.72 5.85 2.55
CA PHE A 142 2.86 4.84 1.51
C PHE A 142 2.27 3.48 1.94
N ILE A 143 2.56 3.03 3.16
CA ILE A 143 2.00 1.80 3.72
C ILE A 143 0.48 1.94 3.93
N ASP A 144 0.01 3.08 4.44
CA ASP A 144 -1.41 3.34 4.66
C ASP A 144 -2.20 3.37 3.33
N LEU A 145 -1.65 3.95 2.26
CA LEU A 145 -2.24 3.88 0.92
C LEU A 145 -2.38 2.43 0.45
N GLN A 146 -1.34 1.62 0.61
CA GLN A 146 -1.38 0.19 0.25
C GLN A 146 -2.49 -0.54 1.01
N ASP A 147 -2.60 -0.31 2.32
CA ASP A 147 -3.61 -0.94 3.17
C ASP A 147 -5.04 -0.47 2.82
N LYS A 148 -5.25 0.82 2.55
CA LYS A 148 -6.55 1.36 2.11
C LYS A 148 -6.98 0.78 0.76
N LEU A 149 -6.05 0.67 -0.20
CA LEU A 149 -6.32 0.02 -1.48
C LEU A 149 -6.65 -1.47 -1.29
N HIS A 150 -5.92 -2.16 -0.41
CA HIS A 150 -6.19 -3.57 -0.06
C HIS A 150 -7.59 -3.77 0.52
N GLN A 151 -8.02 -2.86 1.40
CA GLN A 151 -9.34 -2.94 2.03
C GLN A 151 -10.48 -2.66 1.05
N ASN A 152 -10.32 -1.66 0.18
CA ASN A 152 -11.37 -1.19 -0.74
C ASN A 152 -11.33 -1.88 -2.11
N ILE A 153 -10.66 -1.28 -3.12
CA ILE A 153 -10.70 -1.73 -4.51
C ILE A 153 -10.22 -3.17 -4.70
N CYS A 154 -9.28 -3.62 -3.87
CA CYS A 154 -8.74 -4.98 -3.89
C CYS A 154 -9.65 -6.03 -3.22
N ARG A 155 -10.73 -5.60 -2.54
CA ARG A 155 -11.63 -6.42 -1.72
C ARG A 155 -10.89 -7.34 -0.74
N LYS A 156 -10.20 -6.75 0.23
CA LYS A 156 -9.40 -7.45 1.24
C LYS A 156 -8.42 -8.44 0.59
N ARG A 157 -7.69 -7.95 -0.41
CA ARG A 157 -6.71 -8.70 -1.23
C ARG A 157 -7.25 -9.80 -2.14
N THR A 158 -8.56 -10.08 -2.11
CA THR A 158 -9.17 -11.14 -2.91
C THR A 158 -8.96 -10.91 -4.41
N LEU A 159 -9.19 -9.68 -4.89
CA LEU A 159 -9.09 -9.34 -6.31
C LEU A 159 -7.68 -8.94 -6.73
N VAL A 160 -6.99 -8.14 -5.91
CA VAL A 160 -5.64 -7.63 -6.17
C VAL A 160 -4.85 -7.66 -4.87
N ALA A 161 -3.59 -8.08 -4.92
CA ALA A 161 -2.69 -8.06 -3.77
C ALA A 161 -1.40 -7.38 -4.22
N ILE A 162 -1.06 -6.33 -3.49
CA ILE A 162 0.09 -5.44 -3.74
C ILE A 162 1.21 -5.90 -2.83
N GLY A 163 2.37 -6.18 -3.39
CA GLY A 163 3.62 -6.19 -2.66
C GLY A 163 4.47 -4.99 -3.06
N THR A 164 5.37 -4.65 -2.14
CA THR A 164 6.30 -3.55 -2.23
C THR A 164 7.61 -4.08 -1.69
N HIS A 165 8.67 -3.91 -2.48
CA HIS A 165 9.95 -4.53 -2.26
C HIS A 165 11.07 -3.51 -2.42
N ASP A 166 12.09 -3.63 -1.58
CA ASP A 166 13.36 -2.96 -1.84
C ASP A 166 14.03 -3.64 -3.06
N LEU A 167 14.10 -2.92 -4.18
CA LEU A 167 14.68 -3.45 -5.41
C LEU A 167 16.20 -3.65 -5.27
N ASP A 168 16.85 -2.89 -4.39
CA ASP A 168 18.31 -2.94 -4.26
C ASP A 168 18.79 -4.24 -3.57
N THR A 169 17.88 -4.99 -2.94
CA THR A 169 18.18 -6.31 -2.37
C THR A 169 17.85 -7.47 -3.30
N LEU A 170 17.31 -7.18 -4.49
CA LEU A 170 16.75 -8.17 -5.42
C LEU A 170 17.53 -8.25 -6.73
N GLN A 171 17.45 -9.41 -7.39
CA GLN A 171 18.10 -9.63 -8.69
C GLN A 171 17.14 -10.21 -9.73
N GLY A 172 16.94 -9.48 -10.83
CA GLY A 172 16.14 -9.96 -11.96
C GLY A 172 16.89 -10.97 -12.84
N PRO A 173 16.19 -11.70 -13.72
CA PRO A 173 14.75 -11.65 -13.95
C PRO A 173 13.94 -12.30 -12.83
N PHE A 174 12.68 -11.90 -12.70
CA PHE A 174 11.74 -12.43 -11.72
C PHE A 174 10.83 -13.50 -12.33
N SER A 175 10.30 -14.39 -11.51
CA SER A 175 9.29 -15.38 -11.94
C SER A 175 8.10 -15.41 -10.99
N TYR A 176 6.89 -15.40 -11.57
CA TYR A 176 5.64 -15.61 -10.88
C TYR A 176 5.15 -17.03 -11.14
N GLU A 177 5.11 -17.85 -10.10
CA GLU A 177 4.84 -19.29 -10.15
C GLU A 177 3.70 -19.67 -9.22
N ALA A 178 3.16 -20.88 -9.39
CA ALA A 178 2.24 -21.48 -8.42
C ALA A 178 2.69 -22.91 -8.13
N LEU A 179 3.13 -23.15 -6.90
CA LEU A 179 3.75 -24.42 -6.47
C LEU A 179 2.96 -25.05 -5.32
N PRO A 180 3.05 -26.37 -5.13
CA PRO A 180 2.56 -27.02 -3.93
C PRO A 180 3.12 -26.35 -2.66
N PRO A 181 2.31 -26.17 -1.60
CA PRO A 181 2.71 -25.39 -0.41
C PRO A 181 3.88 -26.02 0.37
N ASN A 182 4.13 -27.32 0.19
CA ASN A 182 5.26 -28.04 0.76
C ASN A 182 6.60 -27.79 0.03
N GLU A 183 6.58 -27.16 -1.15
CA GLU A 183 7.78 -26.85 -1.95
C GLU A 183 8.27 -25.41 -1.77
N ILE A 184 7.47 -24.57 -1.09
CA ILE A 184 7.79 -23.17 -0.87
C ILE A 184 8.31 -23.00 0.55
N ASN A 185 9.53 -22.46 0.69
CA ASN A 185 10.15 -22.16 1.96
C ASN A 185 10.82 -20.78 1.94
N PHE A 186 10.50 -19.94 2.92
CA PHE A 186 11.07 -18.59 3.00
C PHE A 186 10.91 -17.99 4.40
N VAL A 187 11.64 -16.89 4.64
CA VAL A 187 11.49 -16.08 5.85
C VAL A 187 10.45 -14.99 5.59
N PRO A 188 9.24 -15.07 6.19
CA PRO A 188 8.20 -14.05 6.01
C PRO A 188 8.54 -12.78 6.79
N LEU A 189 7.91 -11.67 6.39
CA LEU A 189 8.10 -10.36 7.01
C LEU A 189 7.91 -10.41 8.54
N LYS A 190 8.80 -9.73 9.28
CA LYS A 190 8.82 -9.69 10.77
C LYS A 190 9.01 -11.06 11.43
N GLN A 191 9.62 -12.02 10.74
CA GLN A 191 10.06 -13.29 11.33
C GLN A 191 11.55 -13.49 11.05
N GLU A 192 12.20 -14.29 11.89
CA GLU A 192 13.63 -14.64 11.74
C GLU A 192 13.82 -16.04 11.17
N LYS A 193 12.82 -16.90 11.33
CA LYS A 193 12.89 -18.31 10.92
C LYS A 193 12.28 -18.51 9.54
N SER A 194 12.85 -19.44 8.79
CA SER A 194 12.27 -19.89 7.53
C SER A 194 11.09 -20.83 7.81
N PHE A 195 9.99 -20.64 7.10
CA PHE A 195 8.80 -21.46 7.17
C PHE A 195 8.45 -22.06 5.81
N ARG A 196 8.05 -23.33 5.83
CA ARG A 196 7.36 -23.95 4.71
C ARG A 196 5.95 -23.36 4.60
N ALA A 197 5.44 -23.13 3.40
CA ALA A 197 4.21 -22.35 3.24
C ALA A 197 2.98 -23.00 3.89
N ASP A 198 2.87 -24.33 3.91
CA ASP A 198 1.81 -25.04 4.66
C ASP A 198 1.87 -24.76 6.18
N LYS A 199 3.07 -24.80 6.77
CA LYS A 199 3.31 -24.48 8.18
C LYS A 199 3.14 -23.00 8.49
N LEU A 200 3.46 -22.14 7.53
CA LEU A 200 3.21 -20.71 7.63
C LEU A 200 1.71 -20.41 7.71
N MET A 201 0.88 -21.09 6.91
CA MET A 201 -0.57 -20.93 6.98
C MET A 201 -1.12 -21.41 8.33
N GLU A 202 -0.63 -22.54 8.86
CA GLU A 202 -0.98 -23.00 10.21
C GLU A 202 -0.58 -21.98 11.29
N PHE A 203 0.64 -21.44 11.21
CA PHE A 203 1.16 -20.44 12.14
C PHE A 203 0.30 -19.18 12.19
N TYR A 204 -0.16 -18.67 11.04
CA TYR A 204 -0.99 -17.47 10.99
C TYR A 204 -2.47 -17.69 11.29
N LYS A 205 -2.93 -18.93 11.57
CA LYS A 205 -4.33 -19.16 11.99
C LYS A 205 -4.68 -18.50 13.33
N SER A 206 -3.68 -18.27 14.18
CA SER A 206 -3.81 -17.55 15.45
C SER A 206 -3.58 -16.03 15.31
N ASP A 207 -3.04 -15.55 14.17
CA ASP A 207 -2.72 -14.15 13.97
C ASP A 207 -3.97 -13.32 13.66
N MET A 208 -4.23 -12.27 14.43
CA MET A 208 -5.45 -11.46 14.30
C MET A 208 -5.53 -10.67 12.98
N LYS A 209 -4.38 -10.34 12.37
CA LYS A 209 -4.30 -9.55 11.15
C LYS A 209 -4.35 -10.44 9.92
N LEU A 210 -3.51 -11.47 9.88
CA LEU A 210 -3.29 -12.31 8.70
C LEU A 210 -4.31 -13.44 8.54
N LYS A 211 -4.90 -13.95 9.64
CA LYS A 211 -5.95 -14.99 9.58
C LYS A 211 -7.07 -14.65 8.59
N LYS A 212 -7.41 -13.36 8.49
CA LYS A 212 -8.47 -12.86 7.61
C LYS A 212 -8.19 -13.09 6.12
N PHE A 213 -6.94 -13.34 5.71
CA PHE A 213 -6.55 -13.51 4.30
C PHE A 213 -6.22 -14.95 3.92
N LEU A 214 -6.00 -15.85 4.90
CA LEU A 214 -5.58 -17.23 4.65
C LEU A 214 -6.56 -17.99 3.75
N HIS A 215 -7.86 -17.78 3.99
CA HIS A 215 -8.95 -18.40 3.23
C HIS A 215 -8.90 -18.14 1.71
N ILE A 216 -8.16 -17.14 1.25
CA ILE A 216 -8.08 -16.80 -0.18
C ILE A 216 -7.36 -17.91 -0.96
N ILE A 217 -6.36 -18.56 -0.36
CA ILE A 217 -5.55 -19.59 -1.05
C ILE A 217 -5.46 -20.91 -0.29
N GLU A 218 -5.87 -21.00 0.98
CA GLU A 218 -5.62 -22.18 1.83
C GLU A 218 -6.18 -23.51 1.29
N ASN A 219 -7.25 -23.45 0.49
CA ASN A 219 -7.90 -24.62 -0.08
C ASN A 219 -7.39 -24.98 -1.48
N SER A 220 -6.44 -24.19 -2.02
CA SER A 220 -5.84 -24.45 -3.32
C SER A 220 -4.73 -25.50 -3.20
N PRO A 221 -4.58 -26.42 -4.17
CA PRO A 221 -3.47 -27.36 -4.21
C PRO A 221 -2.11 -26.69 -4.48
N VAL A 222 -2.13 -25.47 -5.01
CA VAL A 222 -0.94 -24.67 -5.33
C VAL A 222 -1.05 -23.27 -4.75
N TYR A 223 0.05 -22.71 -4.25
CA TYR A 223 0.11 -21.34 -3.76
C TYR A 223 0.93 -20.45 -4.70
N PRO A 224 0.50 -19.19 -4.93
CA PRO A 224 1.25 -18.28 -5.76
C PRO A 224 2.51 -17.81 -5.02
N VAL A 225 3.62 -17.72 -5.74
CA VAL A 225 4.92 -17.31 -5.18
C VAL A 225 5.71 -16.54 -6.22
N ILE A 226 6.48 -15.56 -5.75
CA ILE A 226 7.33 -14.74 -6.61
C ILE A 226 8.78 -14.96 -6.22
N TYR A 227 9.63 -15.24 -7.21
CA TYR A 227 11.06 -15.47 -7.04
C TYR A 227 11.89 -14.46 -7.82
N ASP A 228 13.09 -14.19 -7.31
CA ASP A 228 14.18 -13.55 -8.03
C ASP A 228 15.03 -14.58 -8.82
N SER A 229 16.07 -14.12 -9.51
CA SER A 229 16.98 -14.99 -10.27
C SER A 229 17.75 -15.97 -9.40
N ASN A 230 17.91 -15.68 -8.11
CA ASN A 230 18.60 -16.49 -7.12
C ASN A 230 17.66 -17.48 -6.41
N ARG A 231 16.39 -17.57 -6.83
CA ARG A 231 15.33 -18.36 -6.18
C ARG A 231 15.05 -17.92 -4.74
N THR A 232 15.31 -16.67 -4.43
CA THR A 232 14.85 -16.01 -3.21
C THR A 232 13.37 -15.65 -3.36
N VAL A 233 12.55 -15.98 -2.35
CA VAL A 233 11.12 -15.64 -2.36
C VAL A 233 10.94 -14.16 -2.01
N LEU A 234 10.32 -13.41 -2.92
CA LEU A 234 9.90 -12.03 -2.70
C LEU A 234 8.63 -11.98 -1.85
N SER A 235 7.62 -12.76 -2.22
CA SER A 235 6.33 -12.78 -1.53
C SER A 235 5.58 -14.09 -1.78
N LEU A 236 4.63 -14.37 -0.89
CA LEU A 236 3.60 -15.41 -1.02
C LEU A 236 2.23 -14.72 -1.16
N PRO A 237 1.86 -14.23 -2.36
CA PRO A 237 0.60 -13.53 -2.53
C PRO A 237 -0.60 -14.46 -2.26
N PRO A 238 -1.72 -13.94 -1.73
CA PRO A 238 -1.95 -12.58 -1.23
C PRO A 238 -1.66 -12.42 0.28
N ILE A 239 -0.85 -13.32 0.87
CA ILE A 239 -0.72 -13.45 2.32
C ILE A 239 0.33 -12.50 2.89
N ILE A 240 1.61 -12.68 2.52
CA ILE A 240 2.72 -11.96 3.14
C ILE A 240 3.93 -11.83 2.23
N ASN A 241 4.71 -10.77 2.43
CA ASN A 241 5.99 -10.56 1.76
C ASN A 241 7.12 -11.28 2.51
N GLY A 242 8.23 -11.52 1.84
CA GLY A 242 9.47 -12.00 2.43
C GLY A 242 10.22 -10.89 3.16
N ALA A 243 10.95 -11.25 4.22
CA ALA A 243 11.76 -10.31 4.99
C ALA A 243 12.96 -9.75 4.20
N HIS A 244 13.49 -10.53 3.26
CA HIS A 244 14.68 -10.18 2.45
C HIS A 244 14.54 -8.88 1.66
N SER A 245 13.35 -8.61 1.17
CA SER A 245 13.03 -7.46 0.33
C SER A 245 12.17 -6.41 1.05
N ALA A 246 12.15 -6.43 2.39
CA ALA A 246 11.36 -5.48 3.16
C ALA A 246 11.82 -4.04 2.88
N ILE A 247 10.87 -3.17 2.56
CA ILE A 247 11.15 -1.74 2.43
C ILE A 247 11.46 -1.11 3.79
N THR A 248 12.38 -0.16 3.78
CA THR A 248 12.81 0.60 4.97
C THR A 248 12.91 2.08 4.62
N LEU A 249 13.17 2.93 5.61
CA LEU A 249 13.44 4.36 5.37
C LEU A 249 14.66 4.62 4.48
N ALA A 250 15.59 3.65 4.40
CA ALA A 250 16.77 3.73 3.56
C ALA A 250 16.51 3.35 2.09
N THR A 251 15.39 2.69 1.80
CA THR A 251 15.06 2.21 0.44
C THR A 251 14.98 3.38 -0.53
N ARG A 252 15.61 3.23 -1.70
CA ARG A 252 15.62 4.23 -2.79
C ARG A 252 14.94 3.75 -4.05
N ASN A 253 14.95 2.45 -4.30
CA ASN A 253 14.31 1.85 -5.46
C ASN A 253 13.25 0.88 -4.97
N VAL A 254 11.99 1.14 -5.31
CA VAL A 254 10.86 0.30 -4.89
C VAL A 254 10.37 -0.49 -6.09
N PHE A 255 10.42 -1.82 -5.99
CA PHE A 255 9.73 -2.72 -6.90
C PHE A 255 8.32 -2.99 -6.37
N ILE A 256 7.32 -2.74 -7.21
CA ILE A 256 5.90 -2.92 -6.87
C ILE A 256 5.35 -4.01 -7.78
N GLU A 257 4.69 -4.99 -7.19
CA GLU A 257 4.00 -6.04 -7.91
C GLU A 257 2.57 -6.22 -7.41
N CYS A 258 1.65 -6.36 -8.36
CA CYS A 258 0.22 -6.51 -8.09
C CYS A 258 -0.23 -7.83 -8.72
N THR A 259 -0.45 -8.85 -7.89
CA THR A 259 -1.05 -10.11 -8.33
C THR A 259 -2.57 -10.04 -8.24
N ALA A 260 -3.27 -10.58 -9.23
CA ALA A 260 -4.70 -10.37 -9.34
C ALA A 260 -5.49 -11.48 -10.02
N THR A 261 -6.77 -11.54 -9.68
CA THR A 261 -7.81 -12.23 -10.45
C THR A 261 -8.54 -11.29 -11.41
N ASP A 262 -8.41 -9.97 -11.21
CA ASP A 262 -8.95 -8.90 -12.06
C ASP A 262 -7.81 -8.00 -12.57
N LEU A 263 -7.47 -8.13 -13.86
CA LEU A 263 -6.38 -7.38 -14.49
C LEU A 263 -6.64 -5.87 -14.52
N THR A 264 -7.89 -5.46 -14.74
CA THR A 264 -8.25 -4.03 -14.82
C THR A 264 -8.01 -3.36 -13.48
N LYS A 265 -8.45 -4.00 -12.38
CA LYS A 265 -8.19 -3.50 -11.03
C LYS A 265 -6.70 -3.50 -10.70
N ALA A 266 -5.97 -4.52 -11.13
CA ALA A 266 -4.51 -4.58 -10.92
C ALA A 266 -3.81 -3.37 -11.55
N ASN A 267 -4.17 -3.02 -12.79
CA ASN A 267 -3.63 -1.84 -13.48
C ASN A 267 -3.99 -0.52 -12.78
N ILE A 268 -5.24 -0.37 -12.32
CA ILE A 268 -5.66 0.83 -11.57
C ILE A 268 -4.84 0.96 -10.30
N VAL A 269 -4.74 -0.12 -9.52
CA VAL A 269 -4.00 -0.15 -8.25
C VAL A 269 -2.52 0.16 -8.47
N LEU A 270 -1.88 -0.45 -9.47
CA LEU A 270 -0.48 -0.21 -9.78
C LEU A 270 -0.24 1.26 -10.16
N ASN A 271 -1.11 1.83 -11.00
CA ASN A 271 -1.05 3.24 -11.39
C ASN A 271 -1.21 4.17 -10.18
N THR A 272 -2.20 3.91 -9.31
CA THR A 272 -2.39 4.69 -8.08
C THR A 272 -1.15 4.61 -7.19
N MET A 273 -0.59 3.43 -6.94
CA MET A 273 0.64 3.31 -6.17
C MET A 273 1.81 4.07 -6.82
N GLY A 274 1.89 4.12 -8.15
CA GLY A 274 2.94 4.86 -8.84
C GLY A 274 2.80 6.39 -8.79
N TYR A 275 1.58 6.92 -8.75
CA TYR A 275 1.32 8.36 -8.85
C TYR A 275 1.44 9.13 -7.53
N HIS A 276 1.46 8.45 -6.39
CA HIS A 276 1.35 9.08 -5.06
C HIS A 276 2.62 8.98 -4.20
N VAL A 277 3.73 8.54 -4.79
CA VAL A 277 5.04 8.34 -4.11
C VAL A 277 6.07 9.39 -4.50
N LEU A 278 5.67 10.36 -5.34
CA LEU A 278 6.50 11.43 -5.87
C LEU A 278 6.38 12.70 -5.04
#